data_AF-F3KFE2-F1
#
_entry.id   AF-F3KFE2-F1
#
_cell.length_a   1.000
_cell.length_b   1.000
_cell.length_c   1.000
_cell.angle_alpha   90.00
_cell.angle_beta   90.00
_cell.angle_gamma   90.00
#
_symmetry.space_group_name_H-M   'P 1'
#
loop_
_entity.id
_entity.type
_entity.pdbx_description
1 polymer ?
#
loop_
_entity_poly.entity_id
_entity_poly.type
_entity_poly.pdbx_seq_one_letter_code
_entity_poly.pdbx_strand_id
1 'polypeptide(L)'
;MANRNDLRLHFVFSAALQVIANSGISFSIGEYKELLDTEQGGSGFSFADLAADRAGIRFAEFAVDKSSAVQLQNSANKLSHEGLFFPSISALPEGIGQQDFEQRGGIESDFYRQYLAVIERRIEQLPLYQIR
;
A
#
# COMPACT_ATOMS: atom_id res chain seq x y z
N MET A 1 9.72 -3.11 -2.40
CA MET A 1 9.12 -3.38 -3.71
C MET A 1 9.94 -4.34 -4.57
N ALA A 2 11.12 -4.81 -4.13
CA ALA A 2 11.82 -5.95 -4.72
C ALA A 2 12.03 -5.87 -6.26
N ASN A 3 12.25 -4.66 -6.79
CA ASN A 3 12.34 -4.36 -8.23
C ASN A 3 11.08 -4.70 -9.07
N ARG A 4 9.93 -4.89 -8.44
CA ARG A 4 8.63 -5.07 -9.11
C ARG A 4 8.01 -3.73 -9.44
N ASN A 5 7.72 -3.51 -10.72
CA ASN A 5 7.12 -2.26 -11.20
C ASN A 5 5.64 -2.17 -10.85
N ASP A 6 4.92 -3.29 -10.88
CA ASP A 6 3.54 -3.43 -10.42
C ASP A 6 3.37 -2.95 -8.97
N LEU A 7 4.18 -3.45 -8.04
CA LEU A 7 4.11 -3.03 -6.63
C LEU A 7 4.45 -1.54 -6.41
N ARG A 8 5.26 -0.95 -7.29
CA ARG A 8 5.54 0.50 -7.26
C ARG A 8 4.31 1.30 -7.64
N LEU A 9 3.57 0.84 -8.64
CA LEU A 9 2.33 1.49 -9.09
C LEU A 9 1.26 1.40 -7.99
N HIS A 10 0.99 0.20 -7.46
CA HIS A 10 0.12 0.00 -6.30
C HIS A 10 0.44 0.96 -5.15
N PHE A 11 1.70 1.05 -4.76
CA PHE A 11 2.14 1.95 -3.69
C PHE A 11 1.85 3.43 -4.01
N VAL A 12 2.25 3.90 -5.20
CA VAL A 12 2.13 5.32 -5.57
C VAL A 12 0.66 5.72 -5.77
N PHE A 13 -0.15 4.89 -6.44
CA PHE A 13 -1.57 5.16 -6.64
C PHE A 13 -2.32 5.14 -5.32
N SER A 14 -2.07 4.16 -4.46
CA SER A 14 -2.69 4.10 -3.13
C SER A 14 -2.34 5.31 -2.27
N ALA A 15 -1.07 5.76 -2.29
CA ALA A 15 -0.67 6.98 -1.59
C ALA A 15 -1.37 8.23 -2.17
N ALA A 16 -1.40 8.38 -3.49
CA ALA A 16 -2.04 9.52 -4.15
C ALA A 16 -3.54 9.58 -3.86
N LEU A 17 -4.24 8.44 -4.00
CA LEU A 17 -5.68 8.32 -3.71
C LEU A 17 -5.99 8.69 -2.27
N GLN A 18 -5.16 8.24 -1.30
CA GLN A 18 -5.34 8.60 0.11
C GLN A 18 -5.21 10.11 0.35
N VAL A 19 -4.22 10.77 -0.28
CA VAL A 19 -4.07 12.23 -0.20
C VAL A 19 -5.30 12.93 -0.76
N ILE A 20 -5.75 12.52 -1.95
CA ILE A 20 -6.89 13.11 -2.66
C ILE A 20 -8.19 12.98 -1.85
N ALA A 21 -8.45 11.78 -1.33
CA ALA A 21 -9.63 11.49 -0.51
C ALA A 21 -9.68 12.37 0.75
N ASN A 22 -8.53 12.65 1.37
CA ASN A 22 -8.44 13.47 2.57
C ASN A 22 -8.37 14.98 2.27
N SER A 23 -7.96 15.40 1.08
CA SER A 23 -7.79 16.82 0.73
C SER A 23 -9.02 17.46 0.09
N GLY A 24 -10.06 16.68 -0.24
CA GLY A 24 -11.25 17.17 -0.94
C GLY A 24 -10.96 17.69 -2.35
N ILE A 25 -9.85 17.24 -2.97
CA ILE A 25 -9.48 17.64 -4.33
C ILE A 25 -10.47 16.99 -5.30
N SER A 26 -11.09 17.82 -6.15
CA SER A 26 -12.04 17.36 -7.16
C SER A 26 -11.30 16.93 -8.42
N PHE A 27 -11.25 15.62 -8.68
CA PHE A 27 -10.82 15.07 -9.97
C PHE A 27 -11.98 15.03 -10.96
N SER A 28 -11.69 15.16 -12.25
CA SER A 28 -12.67 14.84 -13.28
C SER A 28 -12.95 13.34 -13.25
N ILE A 29 -14.21 12.92 -13.44
CA ILE A 29 -14.59 11.49 -13.46
C ILE A 29 -13.75 10.70 -14.48
N GLY A 30 -13.39 11.32 -15.62
CA GLY A 30 -12.50 10.72 -16.61
C GLY A 30 -11.07 10.52 -16.11
N GLU A 31 -10.47 11.50 -15.45
CA GLU A 31 -9.10 11.40 -14.91
C GLU A 31 -9.02 10.36 -13.79
N TYR A 32 -10.06 10.27 -12.94
CA TYR A 32 -10.16 9.23 -11.92
C TYR A 32 -10.23 7.83 -12.55
N LYS A 33 -10.96 7.68 -13.66
CA LYS A 33 -11.05 6.41 -14.38
C LYS A 33 -9.71 6.00 -14.99
N GLU A 34 -9.01 6.91 -15.68
CA GLU A 34 -7.71 6.62 -16.30
C GLU A 34 -6.65 6.20 -15.25
N LEU A 35 -6.73 6.78 -14.04
CA LEU A 35 -5.89 6.37 -12.89
C LEU A 35 -6.23 4.97 -12.36
N LEU A 36 -7.49 4.54 -12.41
CA LEU A 36 -7.88 3.18 -12.02
C LEU A 36 -7.58 2.15 -13.11
N ASP A 37 -7.66 2.55 -14.38
CA ASP A 37 -7.45 1.67 -15.53
C ASP A 37 -5.96 1.36 -15.78
N THR A 38 -5.05 2.19 -15.25
CA THR A 38 -3.59 1.97 -15.34
C THR A 38 -3.11 0.71 -14.61
N GLU A 39 -3.94 0.17 -13.71
CA GLU A 39 -3.70 -1.05 -12.92
C GLU A 39 -4.30 -2.32 -13.55
N GLN A 40 -5.06 -2.23 -14.65
CA GLN A 40 -5.80 -3.38 -15.18
C GLN A 40 -4.89 -4.41 -15.88
N GLY A 41 -4.42 -5.39 -15.12
CA GLY A 41 -3.64 -6.53 -15.62
C GLY A 41 -3.47 -7.73 -14.66
N GLY A 42 -4.34 -7.88 -13.65
CA GLY A 42 -4.15 -8.85 -12.56
C GLY A 42 -4.46 -10.32 -12.89
N SER A 43 -3.61 -11.23 -12.37
CA SER A 43 -3.72 -12.71 -12.48
C SER A 43 -4.52 -13.37 -11.36
N GLY A 44 -5.06 -12.58 -10.42
CA GLY A 44 -5.74 -13.04 -9.20
C GLY A 44 -5.46 -12.10 -8.03
N PHE A 45 -6.01 -12.42 -6.85
CA PHE A 45 -5.73 -11.71 -5.60
C PHE A 45 -4.29 -11.96 -5.13
N SER A 46 -3.61 -10.89 -4.70
CA SER A 46 -2.22 -10.89 -4.27
C SER A 46 -2.07 -10.13 -2.95
N PHE A 47 -1.51 -10.79 -1.94
CA PHE A 47 -1.17 -10.10 -0.68
C PHE A 47 0.06 -9.21 -0.82
N ALA A 48 0.90 -9.41 -1.84
CA ALA A 48 1.99 -8.48 -2.14
C ALA A 48 1.44 -7.14 -2.64
N ASP A 49 0.39 -7.17 -3.47
CA ASP A 49 -0.30 -5.99 -3.99
C ASP A 49 -1.01 -5.28 -2.84
N LEU A 50 -1.75 -6.02 -2.00
CA LEU A 50 -2.35 -5.47 -0.77
C LEU A 50 -1.30 -4.85 0.16
N ALA A 51 -0.13 -5.47 0.31
CA ALA A 51 0.94 -4.90 1.13
C ALA A 51 1.48 -3.59 0.55
N ALA A 52 1.55 -3.47 -0.78
CA ALA A 52 1.94 -2.24 -1.44
C ALA A 52 0.89 -1.14 -1.26
N ASP A 53 -0.39 -1.48 -1.41
CA ASP A 53 -1.50 -0.54 -1.22
C ASP A 53 -1.53 0.01 0.20
N ARG A 54 -1.47 -0.88 1.21
CA ARG A 54 -1.48 -0.49 2.63
C ARG A 54 -0.25 0.33 3.00
N ALA A 55 0.92 0.00 2.46
CA ALA A 55 2.13 0.79 2.66
C ALA A 55 2.01 2.19 2.04
N GLY A 56 1.43 2.31 0.84
CA GLY A 56 1.18 3.58 0.17
C GLY A 56 0.24 4.48 0.98
N ILE A 57 -0.90 3.93 1.42
CA ILE A 57 -1.87 4.63 2.29
C ILE A 57 -1.17 5.11 3.57
N ARG A 58 -0.44 4.22 4.26
CA ARG A 58 0.22 4.56 5.52
C ARG A 58 1.30 5.63 5.35
N PHE A 59 2.05 5.55 4.26
CA PHE A 59 3.05 6.56 3.90
C PHE A 59 2.39 7.93 3.68
N ALA A 60 1.29 7.98 2.92
CA ALA A 60 0.54 9.22 2.69
C ALA A 60 0.01 9.82 3.99
N GLU A 61 -0.61 9.02 4.85
CA GLU A 61 -1.08 9.46 6.17
C GLU A 61 0.04 10.09 6.99
N PHE A 62 1.19 9.42 7.07
CA PHE A 62 2.35 9.91 7.80
C PHE A 62 2.94 11.19 7.19
N ALA A 63 2.89 11.32 5.86
CA ALA A 63 3.43 12.47 5.14
C ALA A 63 2.57 13.73 5.27
N VAL A 64 1.26 13.60 5.43
CA VAL A 64 0.32 14.74 5.49
C VAL A 64 -0.11 15.08 6.92
N ASP A 65 0.04 14.18 7.88
CA ASP A 65 -0.26 14.48 9.27
C ASP A 65 0.72 15.52 9.84
N LYS A 66 0.18 16.55 10.51
CA LYS A 66 0.97 17.70 10.98
C LYS A 66 2.07 17.30 11.97
N SER A 67 1.85 16.25 12.76
CA SER A 67 2.80 15.83 13.79
C SER A 67 3.96 15.02 13.21
N SER A 68 3.72 14.22 12.18
CA SER A 68 4.73 13.36 11.54
C SER A 68 5.35 13.93 10.26
N ALA A 69 4.68 14.86 9.56
CA ALA A 69 5.16 15.42 8.30
C ALA A 69 6.55 16.08 8.43
N VAL A 70 6.77 16.82 9.53
CA VAL A 70 8.07 17.46 9.80
C VAL A 70 9.15 16.40 10.04
N GLN A 71 8.82 15.30 10.72
CA GLN A 71 9.75 14.20 10.96
C GLN A 71 10.14 13.49 9.66
N LEU A 72 9.16 13.25 8.78
CA LEU A 72 9.39 12.70 7.45
C LEU A 72 10.32 13.61 6.63
N GLN A 73 10.04 14.91 6.58
CA GLN A 73 10.86 15.88 5.84
C GLN A 73 12.30 15.92 6.36
N ASN A 74 12.49 15.92 7.68
CA ASN A 74 13.81 15.89 8.30
C ASN A 74 14.56 14.56 8.05
N SER A 75 13.82 13.49 7.81
CA SER A 75 14.36 12.16 7.55
C SER A 75 14.39 11.79 6.07
N ALA A 76 13.98 12.69 5.17
CA ALA A 76 13.87 12.41 3.74
C ALA A 76 15.21 11.99 3.14
N ASN A 77 16.30 12.65 3.53
CA ASN A 77 17.66 12.28 3.10
C ASN A 77 18.11 10.91 3.62
N LYS A 78 17.44 10.36 4.63
CA LYS A 78 17.70 9.03 5.18
C LYS A 78 16.91 7.94 4.46
N LEU A 79 15.88 8.28 3.66
CA LEU A 79 15.06 7.34 2.87
C LEU A 79 15.83 6.81 1.65
N SER A 80 16.97 6.19 1.90
CA SER A 80 17.92 5.71 0.88
C SER A 80 17.52 4.39 0.23
N HIS A 81 16.61 3.63 0.85
CA HIS A 81 16.11 2.38 0.30
C HIS A 81 14.67 2.09 0.72
N GLU A 82 13.98 1.29 -0.09
CA GLU A 82 12.57 0.94 0.08
C GLU A 82 12.25 0.26 1.42
N GLY A 83 13.15 -0.56 1.96
CA GLY A 83 12.93 -1.23 3.26
C GLY A 83 12.76 -0.30 4.47
N LEU A 84 12.90 1.01 4.29
CA LEU A 84 12.61 2.01 5.32
C LEU A 84 11.11 2.36 5.40
N PHE A 85 10.38 2.19 4.30
CA PHE A 85 8.99 2.64 4.16
C PHE A 85 8.08 1.67 3.40
N PHE A 86 8.61 0.53 2.94
CA PHE A 86 7.87 -0.51 2.25
C PHE A 86 8.12 -1.87 2.94
N PRO A 87 7.06 -2.62 3.31
CA PRO A 87 7.18 -3.86 4.06
C PRO A 87 7.80 -4.97 3.19
N SER A 88 8.45 -5.94 3.85
CA SER A 88 8.82 -7.17 3.15
C SER A 88 7.56 -7.89 2.63
N ILE A 89 7.61 -8.37 1.40
CA ILE A 89 6.56 -9.19 0.78
C ILE A 89 6.87 -10.69 0.84
N SER A 90 8.00 -11.07 1.45
CA SER A 90 8.40 -12.48 1.52
C SER A 90 7.32 -13.32 2.23
N ALA A 91 7.04 -14.50 1.65
CA ALA A 91 6.04 -15.45 2.14
C ALA A 91 4.59 -14.91 2.17
N LEU A 92 4.29 -13.83 1.45
CA LEU A 92 2.91 -13.44 1.19
C LEU A 92 2.35 -14.29 0.03
N PRO A 93 1.12 -14.81 0.14
CA PRO A 93 0.49 -15.54 -0.95
C PRO A 93 0.17 -14.62 -2.13
N GLU A 94 0.38 -15.11 -3.35
CA GLU A 94 0.11 -14.39 -4.59
C GLU A 94 -0.57 -15.31 -5.61
N GLY A 95 -1.22 -14.73 -6.62
CA GLY A 95 -1.86 -15.49 -7.70
C GLY A 95 -3.05 -16.33 -7.26
N ILE A 96 -3.76 -15.91 -6.21
CA ILE A 96 -4.97 -16.60 -5.76
C ILE A 96 -6.09 -16.26 -6.73
N GLY A 97 -6.62 -17.25 -7.45
CA GLY A 97 -7.74 -17.03 -8.35
C GLY A 97 -8.92 -16.38 -7.62
N GLN A 98 -9.62 -15.44 -8.26
CA GLN A 98 -10.74 -14.72 -7.63
C GLN A 98 -11.79 -15.68 -7.05
N GLN A 99 -12.15 -16.72 -7.81
CA GLN A 99 -13.10 -17.74 -7.35
C GLN A 99 -12.60 -18.47 -6.09
N ASP A 100 -11.31 -18.83 -6.03
CA ASP A 100 -10.73 -19.50 -4.87
C ASP A 100 -10.65 -18.57 -3.65
N PHE A 101 -10.39 -17.28 -3.87
CA PHE A 101 -10.39 -16.27 -2.83
C PHE A 101 -11.79 -16.10 -2.22
N GLU A 102 -12.82 -15.97 -3.06
CA GLU A 102 -14.21 -15.87 -2.61
C GLU A 102 -14.68 -17.15 -1.91
N GLN A 103 -14.30 -18.34 -2.40
CA GLN A 103 -14.62 -19.61 -1.74
C GLN A 103 -14.00 -19.74 -0.34
N ARG A 104 -12.87 -19.07 -0.09
CA ARG A 104 -12.25 -19.00 1.24
C ARG A 104 -12.94 -17.99 2.16
N GLY A 105 -13.96 -17.28 1.69
CA GLY A 105 -14.70 -16.26 2.43
C GLY A 105 -14.28 -14.82 2.13
N GLY A 106 -13.45 -14.62 1.09
CA GLY A 106 -13.04 -13.29 0.62
C GLY A 106 -12.41 -12.42 1.71
N ILE A 107 -12.73 -11.13 1.70
CA ILE A 107 -12.24 -10.14 2.68
C ILE A 107 -12.72 -10.41 4.12
N GLU A 108 -13.80 -11.17 4.29
CA GLU A 108 -14.35 -11.54 5.60
C GLU A 108 -13.78 -12.86 6.14
N SER A 109 -12.82 -13.46 5.43
CA SER A 109 -12.19 -14.71 5.84
C SER A 109 -11.13 -14.51 6.92
N ASP A 110 -10.95 -15.51 7.78
CA ASP A 110 -9.82 -15.55 8.69
C ASP A 110 -8.49 -15.61 7.95
N PHE A 111 -8.48 -16.24 6.77
CA PHE A 111 -7.32 -16.25 5.87
C PHE A 111 -6.90 -14.83 5.49
N TYR A 112 -7.82 -13.99 5.02
CA TYR A 112 -7.55 -12.59 4.71
C TYR A 112 -7.10 -11.80 5.95
N ARG A 113 -7.85 -11.90 7.06
CA ARG A 113 -7.54 -11.18 8.30
C ARG A 113 -6.16 -11.51 8.86
N GLN A 114 -5.74 -12.78 8.80
CA GLN A 114 -4.43 -13.21 9.27
C GLN A 114 -3.30 -12.55 8.47
N TYR A 115 -3.37 -12.58 7.15
CA TYR A 115 -2.33 -11.97 6.31
C TYR A 115 -2.38 -10.44 6.35
N LEU A 116 -3.56 -9.84 6.46
CA LEU A 116 -3.68 -8.39 6.71
C LEU A 116 -2.95 -8.02 8.01
N ALA A 117 -3.18 -8.74 9.10
CA ALA A 117 -2.47 -8.48 10.37
C ALA A 117 -0.95 -8.67 10.26
N VAL A 118 -0.48 -9.62 9.44
CA VAL A 118 0.96 -9.77 9.14
C VAL A 118 1.50 -8.56 8.38
N ILE A 119 0.77 -8.07 7.38
CA ILE A 119 1.13 -6.88 6.59
C ILE A 119 1.19 -5.65 7.49
N GLU A 120 0.14 -5.39 8.28
CA GLU A 120 0.09 -4.25 9.20
C GLU A 120 1.25 -4.27 10.18
N ARG A 121 1.54 -5.43 10.80
CA ARG A 121 2.67 -5.56 11.70
C ARG A 121 4.01 -5.27 11.01
N ARG A 122 4.19 -5.75 9.77
CA ARG A 122 5.41 -5.46 8.99
C ARG A 122 5.52 -3.97 8.69
N ILE A 123 4.42 -3.31 8.36
CA ILE A 123 4.37 -1.87 8.11
C ILE A 123 4.74 -1.11 9.38
N GLU A 124 4.10 -1.40 10.52
CA GLU A 124 4.37 -0.73 11.79
C GLU A 124 5.84 -0.84 12.22
N GLN A 125 6.49 -1.96 11.92
CA GLN A 125 7.91 -2.19 12.26
C GLN A 125 8.90 -1.46 11.34
N LEU A 126 8.43 -0.79 10.29
CA LEU A 126 9.32 -0.12 9.36
C LEU A 126 10.05 1.05 10.04
N PRO A 127 11.34 1.27 9.73
CA PRO A 127 12.14 2.32 10.33
C PRO A 127 11.51 3.71 10.25
N LEU A 128 10.81 4.05 9.16
CA LEU A 128 10.16 5.35 9.00
C LEU A 128 9.13 5.64 10.11
N TYR A 129 8.36 4.64 10.53
CA TYR A 129 7.28 4.82 11.50
C TYR A 129 7.71 4.59 12.95
N GLN A 130 8.99 4.24 13.16
CA GLN A 130 9.60 4.08 14.48
C GLN A 130 10.41 5.31 14.92
N ILE A 131 10.49 6.34 14.06
CA ILE A 131 11.19 7.59 14.37
C ILE A 131 10.42 8.29 15.50
N ARG A 132 11.11 8.48 16.63
CA ARG A 132 10.63 9.28 17.77
C ARG A 132 11.38 10.60 17.83
#